data_AF-A0A0K9NXL2-F1
#
_entry.id   AF-A0A0K9NXL2-F1
#
_cell.length_a   1.000
_cell.length_b   1.000
_cell.length_c   1.000
_cell.angle_alpha   90.00
_cell.angle_beta   90.00
_cell.angle_gamma   90.00
#
_symmetry.space_group_name_H-M   'P 1'
#
loop_
_entity.id
_entity.type
_entity.pdbx_description
1 polymer ?
#
loop_
_entity_poly.entity_id
_entity_poly.type
_entity_poly.pdbx_seq_one_letter_code
_entity_poly.pdbx_strand_id
1 'polypeptide(L)' 'MLLRHPNVADAAVIPMKDELAGEVPVAFIVRSSDSDVTEDELKKYISKQVI' A
#
# COMPACT_ATOMS: atom_id res chain seq x y z
N MET A 1 4.59 5.18 5.42
CA MET A 1 5.19 5.47 4.10
C MET A 1 5.58 4.16 3.41
N LEU A 2 4.88 3.81 2.33
CA LEU A 2 5.04 2.55 1.59
C LEU A 2 6.45 2.37 0.98
N LEU A 3 7.03 3.43 0.43
CA LEU A 3 8.36 3.45 -0.21
C LEU A 3 9.53 3.15 0.76
N ARG A 4 9.28 3.08 2.08
CA ARG A 4 10.32 2.67 3.05
C ARG A 4 10.46 1.16 3.16
N HIS A 5 9.55 0.40 2.55
CA HIS A 5 9.59 -1.05 2.56
C HIS A 5 10.60 -1.55 1.51
N PRO A 6 11.62 -2.36 1.86
CA PRO A 6 12.68 -2.76 0.93
C PRO A 6 12.17 -3.57 -0.26
N ASN A 7 11.00 -4.21 -0.10
CA ASN A 7 10.36 -5.01 -1.15
C ASN A 7 9.41 -4.21 -2.05
N VAL A 8 9.33 -2.89 -1.86
CA VAL A 8 8.49 -1.98 -2.68
C VAL A 8 9.42 -1.12 -3.51
N ALA A 9 9.38 -1.30 -4.83
CA ALA A 9 10.14 -0.50 -5.78
C ALA A 9 9.49 0.87 -6.01
N ASP A 10 8.16 0.90 -6.09
CA ASP A 10 7.40 2.14 -6.21
C ASP A 10 5.99 1.99 -5.63
N ALA A 11 5.38 3.09 -5.22
CA ALA A 11 4.01 3.11 -4.72
C ALA A 11 3.32 4.45 -5.00
N ALA A 12 2.10 4.37 -5.55
CA ALA A 12 1.23 5.52 -5.77
C ALA A 12 -0.09 5.32 -5.04
N VAL A 13 -0.63 6.37 -4.41
CA VAL A 13 -1.93 6.33 -3.73
C VAL A 13 -2.86 7.31 -4.42
N ILE A 14 -4.04 6.83 -4.81
CA ILE A 14 -5.08 7.65 -5.44
C ILE A 14 -6.40 7.53 -4.66
N PRO A 15 -7.22 8.59 -4.62
CA PRO A 15 -8.57 8.49 -4.08
C PRO A 15 -9.46 7.72 -5.06
N MET A 16 -10.20 6.75 -4.54
CA MET A 16 -11.24 6.02 -5.25
C MET A 16 -12.57 6.28 -4.58
N LYS A 17 -13.62 6.56 -5.36
CA LYS A 17 -14.98 6.69 -4.83
C LYS A 17 -15.45 5.35 -4.31
N ASP A 18 -15.97 5.35 -3.10
CA ASP A 18 -16.57 4.19 -2.43
C ASP A 18 -18.00 4.54 -2.03
N GLU A 19 -18.95 3.66 -2.32
CA GLU A 19 -20.38 3.95 -2.08
C GLU A 19 -20.73 4.02 -0.58
N LEU A 20 -19.92 3.42 0.29
CA LEU A 20 -20.19 3.35 1.73
C LEU A 20 -19.37 4.37 2.52
N ALA A 21 -18.10 4.58 2.15
CA ALA A 21 -17.16 5.49 2.81
C ALA A 21 -17.04 6.85 2.12
N GLY A 22 -17.69 7.04 0.96
CA GLY A 22 -17.55 8.23 0.11
C GLY A 22 -16.29 8.16 -0.74
N GLU A 23 -15.12 8.19 -0.11
CA GLU A 23 -13.82 8.05 -0.79
C GLU A 23 -12.84 7.24 0.06
N VAL A 24 -12.14 6.30 -0.59
CA VAL A 24 -11.11 5.46 0.03
C VAL A 24 -9.77 5.61 -0.71
N PRO A 25 -8.64 5.66 0.01
CA PRO A 25 -7.33 5.67 -0.61
C PRO A 25 -7.00 4.27 -1.14
N VAL A 26 -6.70 4.17 -2.44
CA VAL A 26 -6.24 2.94 -3.09
C VAL A 26 -4.77 3.08 -3.46
N ALA A 27 -3.98 2.11 -3.00
CA ALA A 27 -2.54 2.08 -3.26
C ALA A 27 -2.19 1.10 -4.39
N PHE A 28 -1.47 1.59 -5.39
CA PHE A 28 -0.82 0.79 -6.42
C PHE A 28 0.64 0.58 -6.03
N ILE A 29 1.08 -0.68 -6.00
CA ILE A 29 2.39 -1.04 -5.47
C ILE A 29 3.14 -1.83 -6.54
N VAL A 30 4.34 -1.34 -6.89
CA VAL A 30 5.30 -2.07 -7.70
C VAL A 30 6.24 -2.81 -6.76
N ARG A 31 6.21 -4.14 -6.82
CA ARG A 31 7.10 -4.99 -6.04
C ARG A 31 8.51 -4.94 -6.60
N SER A 32 9.51 -4.99 -5.72
CA SER A 32 10.91 -5.17 -6.13
C SER A 32 11.11 -6.54 -6.77
N SER A 33 12.05 -6.64 -7.72
CA SER A 33 12.45 -7.92 -8.32
C SER A 33 12.82 -8.93 -7.22
N ASP A 34 12.35 -10.16 -7.36
CA ASP A 34 12.54 -11.27 -6.40
C ASP A 34 11.94 -11.06 -5.00
N SER A 35 10.99 -10.14 -4.84
CA SER A 35 10.33 -9.95 -3.55
C SER A 35 9.05 -10.81 -3.42
N ASP A 36 8.97 -11.60 -2.36
CA ASP A 36 7.79 -12.39 -1.98
C ASP A 36 6.80 -11.62 -1.09
N VAL A 37 6.87 -10.27 -1.10
CA VAL A 37 5.99 -9.47 -0.23
C VAL A 37 4.53 -9.70 -0.60
N THR A 38 3.74 -10.04 0.41
CA THR A 38 2.31 -10.30 0.25
C THR A 38 1.48 -9.06 0.56
N GLU A 39 0.25 -9.03 0.06
CA GLU A 39 -0.68 -7.93 0.31
C GLU A 39 -0.98 -7.76 1.81
N ASP A 40 -1.04 -8.87 2.56
CA ASP A 40 -1.31 -8.87 4.01
C ASP A 40 -0.17 -8.22 4.81
N GLU A 41 1.08 -8.56 4.48
CA GLU A 41 2.26 -7.95 5.09
C GLU A 41 2.31 -6.44 4.84
N LEU A 42 1.99 -6.01 3.61
CA LEU A 42 1.92 -4.61 3.24
C LEU A 42 0.82 -3.86 4.00
N LYS A 43 -0.38 -4.43 4.08
CA LYS A 43 -1.49 -3.86 4.87
C LYS A 43 -1.09 -3.72 6.34
N LYS A 44 -0.53 -4.78 6.93
CA LYS A 44 -0.08 -4.78 8.33
C LYS A 44 1.04 -3.79 8.59
N TYR A 45 1.97 -3.62 7.64
CA TYR A 45 3.05 -2.66 7.73
C TYR A 45 2.53 -1.22 7.72
N ILE A 46 1.59 -0.89 6.83
CA ILE A 46 0.96 0.43 6.76
C ILE A 46 0.14 0.70 8.02
N SER A 47 -0.69 -0.25 8.47
CA SER A 47 -1.52 -0.07 9.67
C SER A 47 -0.70 0.22 10.93
N LYS A 48 0.58 -0.20 10.98
CA LYS A 48 1.50 0.15 12.07
C LYS A 48 2.13 1.54 11.95
N GLN A 49 2.14 2.13 10.76
CA GLN A 49 2.76 3.44 10.51
C GLN A 49 1.76 4.60 10.48
N VAL A 50 0.46 4.32 10.50
CA VAL A 50 -0.60 5.33 10.59
C VAL A 50 -1.04 5.41 12.05
N ILE A 51 -0.72 6.54 12.70
CA ILE A 51 -1.21 6.95 14.03
C ILE A 51 -2.32 7.99 13.87
#